data_AF-A0A2R3Z8J5-F1
#
_entry.id   AF-A0A2R3Z8J5-F1
#
_cell.length_a   1.000
_cell.length_b   1.000
_cell.length_c   1.000
_cell.angle_alpha   90.00
_cell.angle_beta   90.00
_cell.angle_gamma   90.00
#
_symmetry.space_group_name_H-M   'P 1'
#
loop_
_entity.id
_entity.type
_entity.pdbx_description
1 polymer ?
#
loop_
_entity_poly.entity_id
_entity_poly.type
_entity_poly.pdbx_seq_one_letter_code
_entity_poly.pdbx_strand_id
1 'polypeptide(L)'
;MAIIDGAHIHIDYSSPRVRDRIIFGGLVGYNTVWQAGAHKATWIETSKDLLIGDKILPAGKYAFFTVPGKENWKVMFNSRWDQHGKDEYDEKENVVVLEVHSETLENVQEALTYEVEKIESDEGAISLTWERKKISIPFQVRTE
;
A
#
# COMPACT_ATOMS: atom_id res chain seq x y z
N MET A 1 10.93 -2.62 -8.06
CA MET A 1 10.29 -2.48 -9.38
C MET A 1 9.92 -3.86 -9.87
N ALA A 2 8.68 -4.05 -10.32
CA ALA A 2 8.18 -5.30 -10.89
C ALA A 2 7.49 -5.03 -12.23
N ILE A 3 7.32 -6.07 -13.05
CA ILE A 3 6.66 -5.99 -14.34
C ILE A 3 5.55 -7.05 -14.39
N ILE A 4 4.30 -6.61 -14.58
CA ILE A 4 3.10 -7.47 -14.73
C ILE A 4 2.42 -7.06 -16.04
N ASP A 5 2.23 -7.97 -16.98
CA ASP A 5 1.69 -7.67 -18.34
C ASP A 5 2.24 -6.38 -18.99
N GLY A 6 3.56 -6.16 -18.87
CA GLY A 6 4.22 -4.95 -19.39
C GLY A 6 3.92 -3.64 -18.64
N ALA A 7 3.12 -3.67 -17.58
CA ALA A 7 3.01 -2.58 -16.62
C ALA A 7 4.21 -2.59 -15.67
N HIS A 8 4.92 -1.47 -15.59
CA HIS A 8 6.00 -1.26 -14.64
C HIS A 8 5.43 -0.72 -13.33
N ILE A 9 5.57 -1.49 -12.26
CA ILE A 9 5.11 -1.12 -10.91
C ILE A 9 6.32 -0.81 -10.05
N HIS A 10 6.40 0.42 -9.54
CA HIS A 10 7.46 0.90 -8.68
C HIS A 10 6.89 1.36 -7.36
N ILE A 11 7.51 0.92 -6.27
CA ILE A 11 7.17 1.31 -4.91
C ILE A 11 8.45 1.86 -4.28
N ASP A 12 8.35 3.07 -3.74
CA ASP A 12 9.42 3.70 -2.97
C ASP A 12 8.88 3.93 -1.56
N TYR A 13 9.60 3.37 -0.61
CA TYR A 13 9.17 3.31 0.76
C TYR A 13 10.38 3.29 1.68
N SER A 14 10.19 3.83 2.88
CA SER A 14 11.11 3.58 3.99
C SER A 14 10.80 2.23 4.63
N SER A 15 11.81 1.51 5.12
CA SER A 15 11.65 0.22 5.80
C SER A 15 11.98 0.32 7.31
N PRO A 16 11.10 0.91 8.15
CA PRO A 16 11.29 0.92 9.60
C PRO A 16 11.24 -0.51 10.17
N ARG A 17 11.93 -0.71 11.29
CA ARG A 17 12.01 -2.01 11.99
C ARG A 17 11.11 -2.07 13.21
N VAL A 18 10.65 -3.26 13.61
CA VAL A 18 9.81 -3.45 14.78
C VAL A 18 10.56 -3.03 16.06
N ARG A 19 11.76 -3.57 16.28
CA ARG A 19 12.61 -3.27 17.45
C ARG A 19 11.90 -3.45 18.80
N ASP A 20 11.25 -4.60 18.99
CA ASP A 20 10.53 -4.96 20.23
C ASP A 20 9.39 -4.00 20.62
N ARG A 21 8.88 -3.20 19.67
CA ARG A 21 7.74 -2.29 19.88
C ARG A 21 6.43 -2.95 19.46
N ILE A 22 5.35 -2.54 20.09
CA ILE A 22 3.99 -2.79 19.58
C ILE A 22 3.77 -1.86 18.38
N ILE A 23 3.62 -2.43 17.19
CA ILE A 23 3.49 -1.63 15.96
C ILE A 23 2.05 -1.19 15.78
N PHE A 24 1.12 -2.10 15.53
CA PHE A 24 -0.28 -1.74 15.33
C PHE A 24 -1.02 -1.63 16.66
N GLY A 25 -1.73 -0.51 16.86
CA GLY A 25 -2.31 -0.13 18.15
C GLY A 25 -1.32 0.50 19.14
N GLY A 26 -0.03 0.59 18.76
CA GLY A 26 1.02 1.28 19.51
C GLY A 26 1.60 2.42 18.67
N LEU A 27 2.71 2.15 17.97
CA LEU A 27 3.37 3.12 17.08
C LEU A 27 2.45 3.64 15.97
N VAL A 28 1.67 2.73 15.37
CA VAL A 28 0.68 3.02 14.33
C VAL A 28 -0.70 2.83 14.96
N GLY A 29 -1.43 3.93 15.15
CA GLY A 29 -2.75 3.91 15.75
C GLY A 29 -3.78 3.24 14.85
N TYR A 30 -4.63 2.38 15.42
CA TYR A 30 -5.79 1.86 14.70
C TYR A 30 -6.78 2.98 14.40
N ASN A 31 -7.48 2.85 13.27
CA ASN A 31 -8.48 3.80 12.78
C ASN A 31 -7.91 5.21 12.56
N THR A 32 -6.60 5.33 12.36
CA THR A 32 -5.93 6.58 12.01
C THR A 32 -5.18 6.45 10.69
N VAL A 33 -5.13 7.53 9.92
CA VAL A 33 -4.36 7.58 8.68
C VAL A 33 -2.87 7.40 9.01
N TRP A 34 -2.24 6.50 8.28
CA TRP A 34 -0.82 6.23 8.32
C TRP A 34 -0.25 6.31 6.90
N GLN A 35 0.87 7.00 6.77
CA GLN A 35 1.60 7.18 5.52
C GLN A 35 2.33 5.92 5.02
N ALA A 36 2.04 4.78 5.66
CA ALA A 36 2.53 3.46 5.27
C ALA A 36 4.07 3.40 5.15
N GLY A 37 4.75 4.15 5.99
CA GLY A 37 6.20 4.37 5.97
C GLY A 37 6.63 5.27 7.13
N ALA A 38 7.80 5.87 7.01
CA ALA A 38 8.45 6.74 7.98
C ALA A 38 8.89 8.04 7.31
N HIS A 39 8.64 9.16 7.99
CA HIS A 39 8.89 10.52 7.52
C HIS A 39 8.07 10.92 6.28
N LYS A 40 8.39 10.40 5.10
CA LYS A 40 7.63 10.64 3.86
C LYS A 40 6.53 9.60 3.67
N ALA A 41 5.51 9.96 2.90
CA ALA A 41 4.56 8.98 2.42
C ALA A 41 5.25 8.01 1.45
N THR A 42 4.96 6.72 1.61
CA THR A 42 5.25 5.73 0.58
C THR A 42 4.53 6.14 -0.70
N TRP A 43 5.17 5.97 -1.86
CA TRP A 43 4.51 6.22 -3.13
C TRP A 43 4.60 5.01 -4.04
N ILE A 44 3.60 4.88 -4.89
CA ILE A 44 3.46 3.81 -5.89
C ILE A 44 3.29 4.48 -7.26
N GLU A 45 4.09 4.04 -8.21
CA GLU A 45 4.01 4.45 -9.61
C GLU A 45 3.68 3.24 -10.48
N THR A 46 2.73 3.43 -11.40
CA THR A 46 2.36 2.43 -12.41
C THR A 46 2.38 3.06 -13.80
N SER A 47 2.97 2.36 -14.76
CA SER A 47 3.04 2.83 -16.15
C SER A 47 1.79 2.52 -16.99
N LYS A 48 0.84 1.76 -16.44
CA LYS A 48 -0.44 1.42 -17.08
C LYS A 48 -1.57 1.57 -16.06
N ASP A 49 -2.78 1.68 -16.56
CA ASP A 49 -3.99 1.68 -15.76
C ASP A 49 -4.14 0.34 -15.03
N LEU A 50 -4.47 0.40 -13.74
CA LEU A 50 -4.72 -0.77 -12.91
C LEU A 50 -6.18 -0.78 -12.47
N LEU A 51 -6.86 -1.91 -12.63
CA LEU A 51 -8.11 -2.16 -11.93
C LEU A 51 -7.79 -2.66 -10.52
N ILE A 52 -8.18 -1.90 -9.51
CA ILE A 52 -8.00 -2.23 -8.10
C ILE A 52 -9.39 -2.31 -7.47
N GLY A 53 -9.82 -3.52 -7.11
CA GLY A 53 -11.22 -3.78 -6.77
C GLY A 53 -12.14 -3.48 -7.96
N ASP A 54 -13.07 -2.53 -7.79
CA ASP A 54 -13.98 -2.04 -8.82
C ASP A 54 -13.56 -0.69 -9.42
N LYS A 55 -12.40 -0.15 -9.03
CA LYS A 55 -11.93 1.18 -9.43
C LYS A 55 -10.72 1.11 -10.33
N ILE A 56 -10.65 2.05 -11.27
CA ILE A 56 -9.46 2.24 -12.10
C ILE A 56 -8.53 3.23 -11.40
N LEU A 57 -7.28 2.82 -11.20
CA LEU A 57 -6.16 3.70 -10.88
C LEU A 57 -5.42 3.98 -12.20
N PRO A 58 -5.53 5.19 -12.77
CA PRO A 58 -4.85 5.51 -14.02
C PRO A 58 -3.33 5.38 -13.91
N ALA A 59 -2.65 5.20 -15.03
CA ALA A 59 -1.20 5.30 -15.10
C ALA A 59 -0.71 6.61 -14.45
N GLY A 60 0.29 6.52 -13.59
CA GLY A 60 0.75 7.68 -12.82
C GLY A 60 1.39 7.29 -11.50
N LYS A 61 1.63 8.32 -10.69
CA LYS A 61 2.33 8.22 -9.40
C LYS A 61 1.45 8.75 -8.27
N TYR A 62 1.36 7.98 -7.19
CA TYR A 62 0.40 8.18 -6.12
C TYR A 62 1.05 8.00 -4.77
N ALA A 63 0.69 8.83 -3.79
CA ALA A 63 1.01 8.54 -2.39
C ALA A 63 0.10 7.41 -1.91
N PHE A 64 0.67 6.52 -1.10
CA PHE A 64 0.02 5.35 -0.57
C PHE A 64 -0.21 5.53 0.93
N PHE A 65 -1.48 5.56 1.31
CA PHE A 65 -1.90 5.68 2.69
C PHE A 65 -2.72 4.47 3.10
N THR A 66 -2.72 4.19 4.39
CA THR A 66 -3.60 3.18 4.98
C THR A 66 -4.28 3.72 6.23
N VAL A 67 -5.44 3.16 6.56
CA VAL A 67 -6.06 3.27 7.89
C VAL A 67 -6.10 1.85 8.46
N PRO A 68 -5.14 1.46 9.30
CA PRO A 68 -5.12 0.13 9.88
C PRO A 68 -6.32 -0.08 10.80
N GLY A 69 -7.03 -1.18 10.61
CA GLY A 69 -8.00 -1.71 11.58
C GLY A 69 -7.49 -3.02 12.20
N LYS A 70 -8.28 -3.61 13.10
CA LYS A 70 -7.94 -4.90 13.72
C LYS A 70 -7.96 -6.06 12.72
N GLU A 71 -8.98 -6.05 11.85
CA GLU A 71 -9.24 -7.09 10.84
C GLU A 71 -9.19 -6.54 9.43
N ASN A 72 -9.76 -5.37 9.18
CA ASN A 72 -9.81 -4.76 7.84
C ASN A 72 -9.07 -3.43 7.84
N TRP A 73 -8.36 -3.16 6.75
CA TRP A 73 -7.61 -1.93 6.54
C TRP A 73 -8.22 -1.19 5.37
N LYS A 74 -8.34 0.13 5.51
CA LYS A 74 -8.61 0.99 4.37
C LYS A 74 -7.31 1.32 3.68
N VAL A 75 -7.27 1.18 2.36
CA VAL A 75 -6.13 1.51 1.51
C VAL A 75 -6.53 2.66 0.61
N MET A 76 -5.66 3.68 0.49
CA MET A 76 -5.93 4.86 -0.32
C MET A 76 -4.73 5.18 -1.21
N PHE A 77 -5.00 5.40 -2.50
CA PHE A 77 -4.07 5.95 -3.47
C PHE A 77 -4.42 7.42 -3.67
N ASN A 78 -3.49 8.30 -3.34
CA ASN A 78 -3.69 9.75 -3.31
C ASN A 78 -2.88 10.41 -4.42
N SER A 79 -3.51 11.32 -5.18
CA SER A 79 -2.95 11.93 -6.40
C SER A 79 -1.73 12.82 -6.15
N ARG A 80 -1.60 13.39 -4.95
CA ARG A 80 -0.41 14.13 -4.55
C ARG A 80 0.61 13.18 -3.96
N TRP A 81 1.61 12.76 -4.73
CA TRP A 81 2.51 11.69 -4.31
C TRP A 81 3.66 12.13 -3.39
N ASP A 82 4.18 13.35 -3.53
CA ASP A 82 5.29 13.86 -2.71
C ASP A 82 4.73 14.57 -1.48
N GLN A 83 4.48 13.80 -0.42
CA GLN A 83 3.96 14.31 0.85
C GLN A 83 4.92 14.03 2.01
N HIS A 84 5.04 14.97 2.94
CA HIS A 84 5.79 14.82 4.20
C HIS A 84 5.04 13.99 5.25
N GLY A 85 4.42 12.89 4.80
CA GLY A 85 3.66 11.97 5.63
C GLY A 85 2.19 12.34 5.78
N LYS A 86 1.58 11.84 6.85
CA LYS A 86 0.12 11.89 7.05
C LYS A 86 -0.44 13.28 7.37
N ASP A 87 0.39 14.23 7.80
CA ASP A 87 -0.07 15.58 8.16
C ASP A 87 -0.45 16.41 6.92
N GLU A 88 0.02 15.98 5.76
CA GLU A 88 -0.32 16.55 4.45
C GLU A 88 -1.46 15.78 3.77
N TYR A 89 -1.98 14.71 4.36
CA TYR A 89 -3.04 13.93 3.73
C TYR A 89 -4.35 14.73 3.61
N ASP A 90 -4.91 14.80 2.40
CA ASP A 90 -6.28 15.28 2.12
C ASP A 90 -7.09 14.16 1.44
N GLU A 91 -8.23 13.80 2.02
CA GLU A 91 -9.12 12.78 1.49
C GLU A 91 -9.70 13.12 0.11
N LYS A 92 -9.77 14.41 -0.24
CA LYS A 92 -10.25 14.87 -1.55
C LYS A 92 -9.29 14.54 -2.69
N GLU A 93 -8.03 14.29 -2.36
CA GLU A 93 -7.00 13.92 -3.32
C GLU A 93 -6.96 12.39 -3.58
N ASN A 94 -7.81 11.60 -2.91
CA ASN A 94 -7.90 10.16 -3.11
C ASN A 94 -8.50 9.79 -4.47
N VAL A 95 -7.77 8.98 -5.23
CA VAL A 95 -8.17 8.44 -6.54
C VAL A 95 -8.84 7.09 -6.38
N VAL A 96 -8.23 6.21 -5.58
CA VAL A 96 -8.78 4.89 -5.24
C VAL A 96 -8.82 4.75 -3.74
N VAL A 97 -9.93 4.24 -3.23
CA VAL A 97 -10.13 3.85 -1.83
C VAL A 97 -10.81 2.51 -1.82
N LEU A 98 -10.24 1.55 -1.12
CA LEU A 98 -10.78 0.21 -0.93
C LEU A 98 -10.50 -0.32 0.47
N GLU A 99 -11.21 -1.37 0.86
CA GLU A 99 -10.93 -2.12 2.09
C GLU A 99 -10.32 -3.47 1.74
N VAL A 100 -9.31 -3.87 2.51
CA VAL A 100 -8.64 -5.16 2.38
C VAL A 100 -8.57 -5.84 3.73
N HIS A 101 -8.64 -7.18 3.73
CA HIS A 101 -8.45 -7.96 4.94
C HIS A 101 -6.98 -7.96 5.36
N SER A 102 -6.73 -7.89 6.66
CA SER A 102 -5.41 -7.99 7.26
C SER A 102 -5.20 -9.38 7.84
N GLU A 103 -4.27 -10.10 7.23
CA GLU A 103 -3.83 -11.40 7.67
C GLU A 103 -2.88 -11.26 8.86
N THR A 104 -2.98 -12.18 9.82
CA THR A 104 -2.03 -12.27 10.93
C THR A 104 -1.06 -13.41 10.67
N LEU A 105 0.22 -13.07 10.55
CA LEU A 105 1.30 -14.02 10.28
C LEU A 105 1.77 -14.72 11.57
N GLU A 106 2.22 -15.96 11.43
CA GLU A 106 2.81 -16.73 12.53
C GLU A 106 4.16 -16.12 12.97
N ASN A 107 4.97 -15.75 11.99
CA ASN A 107 6.32 -15.19 12.19
C ASN A 107 6.31 -13.66 12.12
N VAL A 108 7.23 -13.04 12.84
CA VAL A 108 7.41 -11.58 12.83
C VAL A 108 8.25 -11.17 11.63
N GLN A 109 7.70 -10.29 10.80
CA GLN A 109 8.40 -9.53 9.77
C GLN A 109 9.06 -8.29 10.41
N GLU A 110 10.36 -8.39 10.69
CA GLU A 110 11.09 -7.36 11.45
C GLU A 110 11.14 -5.99 10.75
N ALA A 111 11.25 -5.97 9.42
CA ALA A 111 11.32 -4.74 8.64
C ALA A 111 10.08 -4.60 7.77
N LEU A 112 9.50 -3.39 7.71
CA LEU A 112 8.38 -3.10 6.80
C LEU A 112 8.83 -3.40 5.37
N THR A 113 8.11 -4.28 4.69
CA THR A 113 8.44 -4.75 3.35
C THR A 113 7.24 -4.58 2.43
N TYR A 114 7.51 -4.11 1.22
CA TYR A 114 6.56 -4.10 0.12
C TYR A 114 7.01 -5.02 -1.00
N GLU A 115 6.08 -5.79 -1.53
CA GLU A 115 6.33 -6.69 -2.65
C GLU A 115 5.23 -6.53 -3.71
N VAL A 116 5.60 -6.80 -4.96
CA VAL A 116 4.64 -6.91 -6.06
C VAL A 116 4.77 -8.33 -6.59
N GLU A 117 3.73 -9.12 -6.39
CA GLU A 117 3.68 -10.53 -6.76
C GLU A 117 2.83 -10.69 -8.01
N LYS A 118 3.30 -11.51 -8.96
CA LYS A 118 2.51 -11.91 -10.12
C LYS A 118 1.57 -13.04 -9.71
N ILE A 119 0.28 -12.89 -9.99
CA ILE A 119 -0.74 -13.91 -9.73
C ILE A 119 -1.04 -14.65 -11.04
N GLU A 120 -1.46 -13.92 -12.08
CA GLU A 120 -1.72 -14.44 -13.42
C GLU A 120 -0.96 -13.59 -14.47
N SER A 121 -1.23 -13.78 -15.76
CA SER A 121 -0.59 -13.02 -16.85
C SER A 121 -0.67 -11.50 -16.65
N ASP A 122 -1.88 -11.02 -16.39
CA ASP A 122 -2.33 -9.64 -16.28
C ASP A 122 -2.80 -9.27 -14.86
N GLU A 123 -2.70 -10.21 -13.91
CA GLU A 123 -3.04 -9.97 -12.51
C GLU A 123 -1.82 -10.03 -11.61
N GLY A 124 -1.79 -9.15 -10.62
CA GLY A 124 -0.78 -9.13 -9.57
C GLY A 124 -1.36 -8.66 -8.25
N ALA A 125 -0.54 -8.66 -7.21
CA ALA A 125 -0.87 -8.04 -5.93
C ALA A 125 0.28 -7.21 -5.40
N ILE A 126 -0.05 -6.03 -4.86
CA ILE A 126 0.85 -5.25 -4.02
C ILE A 126 0.62 -5.70 -2.59
N SER A 127 1.67 -6.17 -1.91
CA SER A 127 1.59 -6.54 -0.50
C SER A 127 2.38 -5.60 0.38
N LEU A 128 1.87 -5.38 1.59
CA LEU A 128 2.57 -4.71 2.69
C LEU A 128 2.64 -5.70 3.83
N THR A 129 3.86 -6.00 4.28
CA THR A 129 4.09 -6.87 5.44
C THR A 129 4.95 -6.17 6.48
N TRP A 130 4.48 -6.12 7.73
CA TRP A 130 5.27 -5.60 8.85
C TRP A 130 4.78 -6.17 10.17
N GLU A 131 5.71 -6.43 11.09
CA GLU A 131 5.41 -7.10 12.36
C GLU A 131 4.68 -8.42 12.08
N ARG A 132 3.43 -8.58 12.50
CA ARG A 132 2.64 -9.80 12.20
C ARG A 132 1.49 -9.53 11.25
N LYS A 133 1.46 -8.38 10.59
CA LYS A 133 0.37 -8.01 9.69
C LYS A 133 0.84 -8.07 8.24
N LYS A 134 0.02 -8.71 7.40
CA LYS A 134 0.10 -8.65 5.95
C LYS A 134 -1.24 -8.12 5.42
N ILE A 135 -1.17 -7.22 4.44
CA ILE A 135 -2.31 -6.91 3.57
C ILE A 135 -1.88 -7.14 2.12
N SER A 136 -2.82 -7.56 1.30
CA SER A 136 -2.62 -7.80 -0.13
C SER A 136 -3.67 -7.01 -0.92
N ILE A 137 -3.21 -6.22 -1.88
CA ILE A 137 -4.04 -5.37 -2.74
C ILE A 137 -3.95 -5.96 -4.16
N PRO A 138 -4.91 -6.82 -4.54
CA PRO A 138 -4.95 -7.38 -5.88
C PRO A 138 -5.25 -6.29 -6.91
N PHE A 139 -4.63 -6.43 -8.08
CA PHE A 139 -4.89 -5.58 -9.22
C PHE A 139 -4.83 -6.37 -10.52
N GLN A 140 -5.56 -5.88 -11.52
CA GLN A 140 -5.45 -6.34 -12.90
C GLN A 140 -4.94 -5.20 -13.77
N VAL A 141 -3.97 -5.49 -14.63
CA VAL A 141 -3.46 -4.55 -15.62
C VAL A 141 -4.52 -4.37 -16.70
N ARG A 142 -4.95 -3.13 -16.92
CA ARG A 142 -5.81 -2.81 -18.05
C ARG A 142 -4.92 -2.59 -19.27
N THR A 143 -4.99 -3.51 -20.21
CA THR A 143 -4.52 -3.31 -21.58
C THR A 143 -5.63 -2.59 -22.35
N GLU A 144 -5.26 -1.48 -23.02
CA GLU A 144 -6.12 -0.84 -24.04
C GLU A 144 -6.37 -1.78 -25.22
#